data_AF-A0A8C3G329-F1
#
_entry.id   AF-A0A8C3G329-F1
#
_cell.length_a   1.000
_cell.length_b   1.000
_cell.length_c   1.000
_cell.angle_alpha   90.00
_cell.angle_beta   90.00
_cell.angle_gamma   90.00
#
_symmetry.space_group_name_H-M   'P 1'
#
loop_
_entity.id
_entity.type
_entity.pdbx_description
1 polymer ?
#
loop_
_entity_poly.entity_id
_entity_poly.type
_entity_poly.pdbx_seq_one_letter_code
_entity_poly.pdbx_strand_id
1 'polypeptide(L)'
;MVSIHVLLRCKSTVFVCIDLAYLVMQSFFILQISGEWSRGLFVIKPEDEDIHTANERRLKELIGAPAGKLHTGRSRNDQVVTDMRLWLRDAISTLTDNALQLMSTMVERAAAEIDVLFPGYTHMQRCAGFMMTLKGLPSSYNKDLQEDKEAMFDCYDTVHAVLQVTTGVMSTLKINQSVMEAALSSDMLATDLAYYLVRKGVPFREAHGISGKAVFAAESKNIALNQLTVGDLSAVSPLFGSDVSSVWDYRSSVEQYSAPGGTAKCSVAAQVEHLRNWLHVLVCTAERPVDFHSDASRQPVHGF
;
A
#
# COMPACT_ATOMS: atom_id res chain seq x y z
N MET A 1 -3.38 24.09 -14.18
CA MET A 1 -4.66 24.81 -13.94
C MET A 1 -5.00 25.90 -14.97
N VAL A 2 -4.08 26.80 -15.34
CA VAL A 2 -4.39 28.07 -16.06
C VAL A 2 -5.26 27.89 -17.32
N SER A 3 -4.97 26.90 -18.17
CA SER A 3 -5.71 26.63 -19.41
C SER A 3 -7.18 26.25 -19.18
N ILE A 4 -7.52 25.63 -18.03
CA ILE A 4 -8.91 25.29 -17.69
C ILE A 4 -9.69 26.54 -17.28
N HIS A 5 -9.05 27.47 -16.57
CA HIS A 5 -9.66 28.76 -16.21
C HIS A 5 -9.95 29.62 -17.45
N VAL A 6 -9.02 29.61 -18.42
CA VAL A 6 -9.20 30.21 -19.75
C VAL A 6 -10.44 29.62 -20.47
N LEU A 7 -10.60 28.30 -20.47
CA LEU A 7 -11.76 27.62 -21.07
C LEU A 7 -13.09 27.92 -20.34
N LEU A 8 -13.10 27.97 -19.01
CA LEU A 8 -14.32 28.31 -18.24
C LEU A 8 -14.80 29.74 -18.54
N ARG A 9 -13.87 30.69 -18.70
CA ARG A 9 -14.23 32.07 -19.08
C ARG A 9 -14.70 32.24 -20.53
N CYS A 10 -14.48 31.29 -21.42
CA CYS A 10 -15.15 31.27 -22.72
C CYS A 10 -16.66 30.99 -22.60
N LYS A 11 -17.12 30.38 -21.50
CA LYS A 11 -18.55 30.07 -21.26
C LYS A 11 -19.27 31.11 -20.41
N SER A 12 -18.58 31.79 -19.50
CA SER A 12 -19.14 32.93 -18.76
C SER A 12 -19.12 34.19 -19.64
N THR A 13 -20.21 34.95 -19.68
CA THR A 13 -20.44 36.15 -20.54
C THR A 13 -19.59 37.39 -20.17
N VAL A 14 -18.38 37.18 -19.65
CA VAL A 14 -17.43 38.22 -19.19
C VAL A 14 -16.66 38.87 -20.35
N PHE A 15 -16.79 38.33 -21.57
CA PHE A 15 -15.92 38.64 -22.70
C PHE A 15 -16.69 38.73 -24.03
N VAL A 16 -16.27 39.67 -24.90
CA VAL A 16 -16.85 39.92 -26.23
C VAL A 16 -15.95 39.27 -27.29
N CYS A 17 -16.41 39.07 -28.53
CA CYS A 17 -15.69 38.29 -29.57
C CYS A 17 -14.18 38.61 -29.75
N ILE A 18 -13.73 39.83 -29.47
CA ILE A 18 -12.30 40.23 -29.50
C ILE A 18 -11.46 39.46 -28.46
N ASP A 19 -12.03 39.12 -27.30
CA ASP A 19 -11.32 38.45 -26.20
C ASP A 19 -11.08 36.95 -26.45
N LEU A 20 -11.83 36.30 -27.36
CA LEU A 20 -11.60 34.89 -27.69
C LEU A 20 -10.21 34.68 -28.34
N ALA A 21 -9.76 35.61 -29.18
CA ALA A 21 -8.42 35.61 -29.74
C ALA A 21 -7.33 35.78 -28.66
N TYR A 22 -7.59 36.62 -27.65
CA TYR A 22 -6.68 36.77 -26.51
C TYR A 22 -6.60 35.50 -25.65
N LEU A 23 -7.72 34.80 -25.45
CA LEU A 23 -7.78 33.53 -24.69
C LEU A 23 -7.07 32.38 -25.43
N VAL A 24 -7.18 32.31 -26.76
CA VAL A 24 -6.42 31.36 -27.60
C VAL A 24 -4.93 31.68 -27.58
N MET A 25 -4.52 32.96 -27.73
CA MET A 25 -3.12 33.35 -27.56
C MET A 25 -2.59 32.99 -26.17
N GLN A 26 -3.31 33.34 -25.10
CA GLN A 26 -2.92 32.99 -23.73
C GLN A 26 -2.68 31.48 -23.59
N SER A 27 -3.56 30.63 -24.13
CA SER A 27 -3.40 29.18 -24.10
C SER A 27 -2.12 28.71 -24.80
N PHE A 28 -1.79 29.28 -25.97
CA PHE A 28 -0.54 28.99 -26.69
C PHE A 28 0.70 29.39 -25.88
N PHE A 29 0.72 30.60 -25.32
CA PHE A 29 1.87 31.06 -24.53
C PHE A 29 2.00 30.36 -23.17
N ILE A 30 0.91 29.88 -22.56
CA ILE A 30 0.96 28.99 -21.39
C ILE A 30 1.63 27.65 -21.74
N LEU A 31 1.33 27.07 -22.91
CA LEU A 31 2.01 25.87 -23.40
C LEU A 31 3.49 26.13 -23.69
N GLN A 32 3.85 27.31 -24.21
CA GLN A 32 5.25 27.72 -24.36
C GLN A 32 5.97 27.76 -23.00
N ILE A 33 5.38 28.41 -21.99
CA ILE A 33 5.93 28.47 -20.62
C ILE A 33 6.08 27.07 -20.03
N SER A 34 5.08 26.21 -20.21
CA SER A 34 5.17 24.80 -19.80
C SER A 34 6.36 24.09 -20.46
N GLY A 35 6.59 24.33 -21.75
CA GLY A 35 7.75 23.79 -22.47
C GLY A 35 9.09 24.40 -22.04
N GLU A 36 9.12 25.66 -21.58
CA GLU A 36 10.30 26.27 -20.97
C GLU A 36 10.64 25.58 -19.63
N TRP A 37 9.65 25.32 -18.78
CA TRP A 37 9.82 24.53 -17.55
C TRP A 37 10.29 23.09 -17.83
N SER A 38 9.60 22.35 -18.69
CA SER A 38 9.94 20.94 -18.99
C SER A 38 11.33 20.75 -19.62
N ARG A 39 11.93 21.80 -20.17
CA ARG A 39 13.30 21.78 -20.74
C ARG A 39 14.36 22.42 -19.82
N GLY A 40 13.99 22.88 -18.63
CA GLY A 40 14.91 23.61 -17.74
C GLY A 40 15.37 24.97 -18.30
N LEU A 41 14.61 25.57 -19.21
CA LEU A 41 14.91 26.85 -19.87
C LEU A 41 14.21 28.04 -19.21
N PHE A 42 13.29 27.79 -18.28
CA PHE A 42 12.60 28.86 -17.54
C PHE A 42 13.56 29.55 -16.57
N VAL A 43 13.63 30.89 -16.64
CA VAL A 43 14.48 31.69 -15.76
C VAL A 43 13.65 32.27 -14.61
N ILE A 44 13.87 31.75 -13.41
CA ILE A 44 13.37 32.31 -12.14
C ILE A 44 14.14 33.61 -11.83
N LYS A 45 13.45 34.63 -11.34
CA LYS A 45 14.04 35.92 -10.94
C LYS A 45 13.92 36.16 -9.44
N PRO A 46 14.77 37.01 -8.84
CA PRO A 46 14.65 37.37 -7.42
C PRO A 46 13.33 38.08 -7.06
N GLU A 47 12.61 38.62 -8.04
CA GLU A 47 11.29 39.24 -7.84
C GLU A 47 10.13 38.22 -7.71
N ASP A 48 10.38 36.92 -7.98
CA ASP A 48 9.34 35.89 -7.97
C ASP A 48 9.09 35.37 -6.54
N GLU A 49 8.02 35.84 -5.88
CA GLU A 49 7.57 35.36 -4.56
C GLU A 49 7.25 33.85 -4.58
N ASP A 50 6.54 33.41 -5.62
CA ASP A 50 6.06 32.05 -5.77
C ASP A 50 6.03 31.60 -7.25
N ILE A 51 5.80 30.31 -7.47
CA ILE A 51 5.65 29.71 -8.82
C ILE A 51 4.53 30.38 -9.64
N HIS A 52 3.53 30.96 -8.99
CA HIS A 52 2.44 31.65 -9.67
C HIS A 52 2.90 33.00 -10.21
N THR A 53 3.62 33.78 -9.40
CA THR A 53 4.23 35.06 -9.72
C THR A 53 5.26 34.91 -10.83
N ALA A 54 6.10 33.87 -10.77
CA ALA A 54 7.03 33.54 -11.84
C ALA A 54 6.32 33.31 -13.18
N ASN A 55 5.29 32.46 -13.20
CA ASN A 55 4.52 32.16 -14.41
C ASN A 55 3.74 33.37 -14.93
N GLU A 56 3.20 34.21 -14.04
CA GLU A 56 2.44 35.42 -14.37
C GLU A 56 3.36 36.53 -14.91
N ARG A 57 4.55 36.71 -14.33
CA ARG A 57 5.63 37.54 -14.88
C ARG A 57 6.02 37.06 -16.26
N ARG A 58 6.32 35.76 -16.43
CA ARG A 58 6.74 35.22 -17.72
C ARG A 58 5.65 35.36 -18.79
N LEU A 59 4.39 35.15 -18.44
CA LEU A 59 3.27 35.40 -19.36
C LEU A 59 3.20 36.89 -19.75
N LYS A 60 3.39 37.80 -18.81
CA LYS A 60 3.43 39.26 -19.08
C LYS A 60 4.63 39.65 -19.96
N GLU A 61 5.78 38.99 -19.85
CA GLU A 61 6.92 39.17 -20.75
C GLU A 61 6.59 38.72 -22.19
N LEU A 62 5.79 37.66 -22.35
CA LEU A 62 5.43 37.10 -23.66
C LEU A 62 4.28 37.85 -24.36
N ILE A 63 3.25 38.30 -23.63
CA ILE A 63 2.03 38.89 -24.23
C ILE A 63 1.71 40.32 -23.78
N GLY A 64 2.50 40.91 -22.87
CA GLY A 64 2.29 42.27 -22.37
C GLY A 64 1.06 42.44 -21.49
N ALA A 65 0.44 43.62 -21.53
CA ALA A 65 -0.68 44.02 -20.67
C ALA A 65 -1.89 43.03 -20.65
N PRO A 66 -2.28 42.36 -21.77
CA PRO A 66 -3.31 41.32 -21.76
C PRO A 66 -3.13 40.20 -20.72
N ALA A 67 -1.91 39.91 -20.25
CA ALA A 67 -1.67 38.91 -19.21
C ALA A 67 -2.45 39.22 -17.91
N GLY A 68 -2.61 40.50 -17.55
CA GLY A 68 -3.30 40.92 -16.33
C GLY A 68 -4.78 40.51 -16.27
N LYS A 69 -5.45 40.36 -17.44
CA LYS A 69 -6.86 39.90 -17.51
C LYS A 69 -7.05 38.49 -16.93
N LEU A 70 -6.00 37.67 -16.86
CA LEU A 70 -6.05 36.30 -16.34
C LEU A 70 -6.50 36.23 -14.87
N HIS A 71 -6.25 37.28 -14.08
CA HIS A 71 -6.56 37.35 -12.65
C HIS A 71 -8.01 37.71 -12.31
N THR A 72 -8.75 38.36 -13.21
CA THR A 72 -10.04 39.01 -12.89
C THR A 72 -11.09 38.03 -12.34
N GLY A 73 -11.34 38.02 -11.02
CA GLY A 73 -12.24 37.05 -10.38
C GLY A 73 -11.61 35.69 -10.02
N ARG A 74 -10.28 35.64 -9.81
CA ARG A 74 -9.56 34.47 -9.28
C ARG A 74 -8.81 34.87 -8.00
N SER A 75 -9.05 34.15 -6.89
CA SER A 75 -8.24 34.30 -5.67
C SER A 75 -6.96 33.48 -5.77
N ARG A 76 -5.87 33.96 -5.16
CA ARG A 76 -4.63 33.16 -5.01
C ARG A 76 -4.88 31.94 -4.12
N ASN A 77 -5.76 32.03 -3.12
CA ASN A 77 -6.05 30.91 -2.20
C ASN A 77 -6.67 29.73 -2.97
N ASP A 78 -7.66 29.98 -3.83
CA ASP A 78 -8.31 28.95 -4.65
C ASP A 78 -7.36 28.37 -5.71
N GLN A 79 -6.47 29.22 -6.24
CA GLN A 79 -5.41 28.83 -7.17
C GLN A 79 -4.43 27.84 -6.52
N VAL A 80 -3.86 28.20 -5.37
CA VAL A 80 -2.92 27.34 -4.62
C VAL A 80 -3.59 26.00 -4.31
N VAL A 81 -4.80 25.99 -3.73
CA VAL A 81 -5.51 24.73 -3.39
C VAL A 81 -5.78 23.87 -4.62
N THR A 82 -6.15 24.47 -5.75
CA THR A 82 -6.44 23.71 -6.97
C THR A 82 -5.18 23.13 -7.59
N ASP A 83 -4.07 23.90 -7.64
CA ASP A 83 -2.79 23.40 -8.11
C ASP A 83 -2.27 22.26 -7.21
N MET A 84 -2.34 22.41 -5.88
CA MET A 84 -1.98 21.36 -4.92
C MET A 84 -2.84 20.10 -5.06
N ARG A 85 -4.16 20.24 -5.28
CA ARG A 85 -5.06 19.08 -5.50
C ARG A 85 -4.80 18.35 -6.81
N LEU A 86 -4.45 19.08 -7.88
CA LEU A 86 -4.09 18.47 -9.15
C LEU A 86 -2.75 17.72 -9.04
N TRP A 87 -1.74 18.34 -8.41
CA TRP A 87 -0.48 17.68 -8.12
C TRP A 87 -0.66 16.45 -7.22
N LEU A 88 -1.44 16.56 -6.13
CA LEU A 88 -1.71 15.46 -5.21
C LEU A 88 -2.41 14.28 -5.89
N ARG A 89 -3.32 14.52 -6.84
CA ARG A 89 -3.96 13.45 -7.62
C ARG A 89 -2.92 12.66 -8.41
N ASP A 90 -2.01 13.35 -9.10
CA ASP A 90 -1.01 12.73 -9.98
C ASP A 90 0.10 12.04 -9.14
N ALA A 91 0.46 12.64 -8.01
CA ALA A 91 1.33 12.05 -6.99
C ALA A 91 0.73 10.79 -6.36
N ILE A 92 -0.55 10.82 -5.95
CA ILE A 92 -1.26 9.64 -5.41
C ILE A 92 -1.36 8.53 -6.45
N SER A 93 -1.58 8.85 -7.73
CA SER A 93 -1.52 7.85 -8.82
C SER A 93 -0.16 7.15 -8.83
N THR A 94 0.93 7.94 -8.85
CA THR A 94 2.30 7.42 -8.86
C THR A 94 2.63 6.57 -7.63
N LEU A 95 2.18 6.96 -6.43
CA LEU A 95 2.34 6.16 -5.22
C LEU A 95 1.48 4.88 -5.24
N THR A 96 0.30 4.94 -5.85
CA THR A 96 -0.59 3.77 -6.01
C THR A 96 0.07 2.74 -6.93
N ASP A 97 0.65 3.17 -8.05
CA ASP A 97 1.37 2.29 -8.98
C ASP A 97 2.57 1.63 -8.30
N ASN A 98 3.39 2.40 -7.57
CA ASN A 98 4.50 1.86 -6.78
C ASN A 98 4.03 0.86 -5.70
N ALA A 99 2.91 1.12 -5.03
CA ALA A 99 2.36 0.23 -4.01
C ALA A 99 1.76 -1.05 -4.61
N LEU A 100 1.06 -0.96 -5.74
CA LEU A 100 0.57 -2.10 -6.51
C LEU A 100 1.73 -2.98 -7.00
N GLN A 101 2.82 -2.38 -7.47
CA GLN A 101 4.02 -3.09 -7.89
C GLN A 101 4.71 -3.82 -6.71
N LEU A 102 4.80 -3.18 -5.54
CA LEU A 102 5.31 -3.83 -4.33
C LEU A 102 4.44 -5.04 -3.92
N MET A 103 3.11 -4.85 -3.86
CA MET A 103 2.17 -5.92 -3.52
C MET A 103 2.23 -7.09 -4.52
N SER A 104 2.26 -6.80 -5.82
CA SER A 104 2.44 -7.82 -6.86
C SER A 104 3.76 -8.59 -6.67
N THR A 105 4.86 -7.89 -6.43
CA THR A 105 6.18 -8.50 -6.18
C THR A 105 6.15 -9.44 -4.97
N MET A 106 5.46 -9.05 -3.89
CA MET A 106 5.29 -9.89 -2.69
C MET A 106 4.39 -11.11 -2.94
N VAL A 107 3.30 -10.96 -3.70
CA VAL A 107 2.37 -12.05 -4.06
C VAL A 107 3.05 -13.08 -4.96
N GLU A 108 3.76 -12.65 -6.00
CA GLU A 108 4.48 -13.56 -6.90
C GLU A 108 5.62 -14.28 -6.17
N ARG A 109 6.31 -13.59 -5.25
CA ARG A 109 7.31 -14.23 -4.39
C ARG A 109 6.69 -15.28 -3.47
N ALA A 110 5.57 -14.97 -2.82
CA ALA A 110 4.86 -15.92 -1.97
C ALA A 110 4.36 -17.15 -2.75
N ALA A 111 3.97 -16.98 -4.02
CA ALA A 111 3.61 -18.07 -4.92
C ALA A 111 4.82 -18.95 -5.29
N ALA A 112 5.98 -18.34 -5.56
CA ALA A 112 7.22 -19.04 -5.94
C ALA A 112 7.90 -19.77 -4.75
N GLU A 113 7.78 -19.22 -3.54
CA GLU A 113 8.43 -19.73 -2.32
C GLU A 113 7.46 -20.51 -1.40
N ILE A 114 6.27 -20.89 -1.89
CA ILE A 114 5.17 -21.51 -1.13
C ILE A 114 5.53 -22.81 -0.38
N ASP A 115 6.57 -23.53 -0.82
CA ASP A 115 7.02 -24.80 -0.22
C ASP A 115 8.09 -24.63 0.87
N VAL A 116 8.51 -23.39 1.15
CA VAL A 116 9.53 -23.03 2.15
C VAL A 116 8.90 -22.87 3.52
N LEU A 117 9.45 -23.55 4.52
CA LEU A 117 9.03 -23.46 5.92
C LEU A 117 10.07 -22.72 6.76
N PHE A 118 9.61 -21.88 7.69
CA PHE A 118 10.43 -21.21 8.70
C PHE A 118 9.60 -20.90 9.95
N PRO A 119 10.20 -20.63 11.12
CA PRO A 119 9.46 -20.33 12.35
C PRO A 119 8.62 -19.06 12.27
N GLY A 120 7.36 -19.14 12.70
CA GLY A 120 6.50 -17.98 12.91
C GLY A 120 6.77 -17.29 14.25
N TYR A 121 6.77 -15.96 14.27
CA TYR A 121 7.01 -15.16 15.48
C TYR A 121 5.79 -14.30 15.84
N THR A 122 5.49 -14.19 17.13
CA THR A 122 4.49 -13.26 17.69
C THR A 122 5.18 -12.23 18.61
N HIS A 123 4.49 -11.12 18.92
CA HIS A 123 4.93 -9.99 19.77
C HIS A 123 5.71 -8.82 19.11
N MET A 124 5.58 -8.58 17.79
CA MET A 124 6.03 -7.32 17.16
C MET A 124 4.99 -6.17 17.27
N GLN A 125 5.49 -4.96 17.50
CA GLN A 125 4.78 -3.70 17.79
C GLN A 125 5.62 -2.52 17.26
N ARG A 126 5.10 -1.35 16.84
CA ARG A 126 3.77 -0.68 16.90
C ARG A 126 3.69 0.33 15.71
N CYS A 127 2.53 0.99 15.50
CA CYS A 127 2.40 2.48 15.58
C CYS A 127 1.39 3.10 14.58
N ALA A 128 0.57 4.05 15.05
CA ALA A 128 0.10 5.22 14.29
C ALA A 128 -0.52 6.26 15.24
N GLY A 129 -0.10 7.54 15.18
CA GLY A 129 -0.66 8.61 16.01
C GLY A 129 -0.69 10.02 15.39
N PHE A 130 0.01 10.23 14.26
CA PHE A 130 0.21 11.57 13.70
C PHE A 130 -0.89 12.02 12.71
N MET A 131 -1.62 11.09 12.08
CA MET A 131 -2.60 11.40 11.02
C MET A 131 -3.81 12.24 11.47
N MET A 132 -4.08 12.36 12.78
CA MET A 132 -5.35 12.93 13.26
C MET A 132 -5.37 14.46 13.33
N THR A 133 -4.22 15.14 13.41
CA THR A 133 -4.14 16.60 13.59
C THR A 133 -4.38 17.37 12.29
N LEU A 134 -3.89 16.86 11.15
CA LEU A 134 -3.97 17.54 9.85
C LEU A 134 -5.39 17.59 9.26
N LYS A 135 -6.31 16.73 9.71
CA LYS A 135 -7.69 16.67 9.20
C LYS A 135 -8.59 17.85 9.64
N GLY A 136 -8.10 18.74 10.51
CA GLY A 136 -8.94 19.68 11.27
C GLY A 136 -9.10 21.10 10.71
N LEU A 137 -8.38 21.52 9.66
CA LEU A 137 -8.27 22.94 9.29
C LEU A 137 -9.20 23.38 8.13
N PRO A 138 -9.86 24.57 8.21
CA PRO A 138 -10.65 25.13 7.11
C PRO A 138 -9.79 25.52 5.89
N SER A 139 -10.33 25.31 4.68
CA SER A 139 -9.63 25.52 3.41
C SER A 139 -9.33 26.98 3.01
N SER A 140 -9.62 27.96 3.85
CA SER A 140 -9.56 29.39 3.51
C SER A 140 -8.19 30.05 3.68
N TYR A 141 -7.23 29.42 4.38
CA TYR A 141 -5.91 30.00 4.74
C TYR A 141 -4.72 29.51 3.89
N ASN A 142 -4.97 28.82 2.78
CA ASN A 142 -3.92 28.07 2.05
C ASN A 142 -2.80 28.89 1.38
N LYS A 143 -2.89 30.24 1.30
CA LYS A 143 -1.74 31.08 0.89
C LYS A 143 -0.75 31.28 2.05
N ASP A 144 -1.25 31.38 3.28
CA ASP A 144 -0.43 31.65 4.46
C ASP A 144 0.25 30.37 4.99
N LEU A 145 -0.31 29.21 4.66
CA LEU A 145 0.29 27.90 4.88
C LEU A 145 1.38 27.57 3.83
N GLN A 146 2.39 28.41 3.60
CA GLN A 146 3.45 28.07 2.63
C GLN A 146 4.28 26.86 3.10
N GLU A 147 4.53 26.78 4.41
CA GLU A 147 5.31 25.72 5.06
C GLU A 147 4.66 24.32 4.99
N ASP A 148 3.37 24.20 4.64
CA ASP A 148 2.70 22.88 4.52
C ASP A 148 3.14 22.07 3.30
N LYS A 149 3.75 22.74 2.31
CA LYS A 149 4.06 22.17 0.99
C LYS A 149 5.36 21.39 1.02
N GLU A 150 6.39 21.95 1.66
CA GLU A 150 7.69 21.31 1.87
C GLU A 150 7.52 19.97 2.57
N ALA A 151 6.89 19.96 3.76
CA ALA A 151 6.65 18.74 4.52
C ALA A 151 5.83 17.68 3.74
N MET A 152 4.92 18.11 2.87
CA MET A 152 4.10 17.21 2.05
C MET A 152 4.88 16.66 0.85
N PHE A 153 5.68 17.48 0.16
CA PHE A 153 6.58 17.04 -0.90
C PHE A 153 7.66 16.09 -0.36
N ASP A 154 8.29 16.41 0.78
CA ASP A 154 9.25 15.53 1.47
C ASP A 154 8.63 14.16 1.82
N CYS A 155 7.37 14.15 2.29
CA CYS A 155 6.65 12.90 2.54
C CYS A 155 6.39 12.11 1.25
N TYR A 156 6.01 12.78 0.16
CA TYR A 156 5.82 12.12 -1.13
C TYR A 156 7.12 11.51 -1.67
N ASP A 157 8.21 12.28 -1.71
CA ASP A 157 9.50 11.83 -2.21
C ASP A 157 10.04 10.67 -1.37
N THR A 158 9.91 10.76 -0.03
CA THR A 158 10.25 9.67 0.89
C THR A 158 9.44 8.41 0.61
N VAL A 159 8.11 8.49 0.50
CA VAL A 159 7.26 7.32 0.28
C VAL A 159 7.48 6.74 -1.13
N HIS A 160 7.66 7.59 -2.15
CA HIS A 160 7.98 7.18 -3.51
C HIS A 160 9.26 6.34 -3.55
N ALA A 161 10.35 6.86 -2.98
CA ALA A 161 11.63 6.17 -2.92
C ALA A 161 11.58 4.90 -2.05
N VAL A 162 10.93 4.94 -0.88
CA VAL A 162 10.81 3.77 0.02
C VAL A 162 10.05 2.63 -0.64
N LEU A 163 8.95 2.89 -1.36
CA LEU A 163 8.21 1.83 -2.07
C LEU A 163 9.06 1.18 -3.17
N GLN A 164 9.81 1.97 -3.95
CA GLN A 164 10.71 1.45 -4.99
C GLN A 164 11.86 0.64 -4.39
N VAL A 165 12.54 1.16 -3.37
CA VAL A 165 13.64 0.45 -2.68
C VAL A 165 13.13 -0.85 -2.05
N THR A 166 11.97 -0.82 -1.39
CA THR A 166 11.35 -2.02 -0.78
C THR A 166 11.00 -3.05 -1.86
N THR A 167 10.50 -2.62 -3.02
CA THR A 167 10.25 -3.50 -4.18
C THR A 167 11.55 -4.13 -4.69
N GLY A 168 12.62 -3.34 -4.79
CA GLY A 168 13.97 -3.83 -5.14
C GLY A 168 14.51 -4.86 -4.14
N VAL A 169 14.34 -4.61 -2.84
CA VAL A 169 14.71 -5.56 -1.78
C VAL A 169 13.88 -6.83 -1.88
N MET A 170 12.54 -6.74 -1.96
CA MET A 170 11.64 -7.88 -2.02
C MET A 170 11.79 -8.73 -3.30
N SER A 171 12.21 -8.13 -4.41
CA SER A 171 12.52 -8.87 -5.65
C SER A 171 13.92 -9.49 -5.69
N THR A 172 14.90 -8.93 -4.98
CA THR A 172 16.31 -9.39 -5.08
C THR A 172 16.86 -10.12 -3.85
N LEU A 173 16.22 -10.02 -2.69
CA LEU A 173 16.67 -10.75 -1.49
C LEU A 173 16.66 -12.27 -1.77
N LYS A 174 17.68 -12.96 -1.25
CA LYS A 174 17.84 -14.41 -1.38
C LYS A 174 17.61 -15.06 -0.02
N ILE A 175 16.61 -15.93 0.05
CA ILE A 175 16.36 -16.75 1.22
C ILE A 175 17.40 -17.88 1.33
N ASN A 176 17.71 -18.30 2.56
CA ASN A 176 18.54 -19.47 2.81
C ASN A 176 17.66 -20.58 3.39
N GLN A 177 17.12 -21.42 2.50
CA GLN A 177 16.18 -22.48 2.85
C GLN A 177 16.76 -23.45 3.90
N SER A 178 18.04 -23.82 3.81
CA SER A 178 18.63 -24.77 4.77
C SER A 178 18.74 -24.19 6.18
N VAL A 179 18.96 -22.88 6.32
CA VAL A 179 18.94 -22.20 7.63
C VAL A 179 17.51 -22.01 8.14
N MET A 180 16.55 -21.75 7.25
CA MET A 180 15.13 -21.64 7.59
C MET A 180 14.56 -22.96 8.10
N GLU A 181 14.84 -24.07 7.41
CA GLU A 181 14.44 -25.42 7.84
C GLU A 181 15.19 -25.85 9.13
N ALA A 182 16.49 -25.56 9.25
CA ALA A 182 17.26 -25.87 10.46
C ALA A 182 16.85 -25.04 11.70
N ALA A 183 16.08 -23.97 11.53
CA ALA A 183 15.52 -23.18 12.63
C ALA A 183 14.22 -23.80 13.21
N LEU A 184 13.64 -24.82 12.56
CA LEU A 184 12.48 -25.55 13.07
C LEU A 184 12.91 -26.52 14.18
N SER A 185 12.35 -26.39 15.37
CA SER A 185 12.63 -27.29 16.51
C SER A 185 11.44 -28.21 16.82
N SER A 186 11.72 -29.38 17.40
CA SER A 186 10.69 -30.36 17.76
C SER A 186 9.67 -29.83 18.76
N ASP A 187 10.06 -28.84 19.56
CA ASP A 187 9.26 -28.25 20.64
C ASP A 187 8.11 -27.41 20.08
N MET A 188 8.27 -26.87 18.86
CA MET A 188 7.21 -26.19 18.12
C MET A 188 6.01 -27.11 17.88
N LEU A 189 6.26 -28.43 17.74
CA LEU A 189 5.26 -29.46 17.48
C LEU A 189 4.56 -29.97 18.77
N ALA A 190 4.89 -29.44 19.95
CA ALA A 190 4.19 -29.79 21.18
C ALA A 190 2.70 -29.40 21.14
N THR A 191 2.33 -28.35 20.40
CA THR A 191 0.92 -27.98 20.21
C THR A 191 0.21 -28.96 19.28
N ASP A 192 0.88 -29.42 18.23
CA ASP A 192 0.36 -30.43 17.29
C ASP A 192 0.14 -31.78 17.97
N LEU A 193 1.02 -32.15 18.92
CA LEU A 193 0.83 -33.33 19.77
C LEU A 193 -0.44 -33.24 20.63
N ALA A 194 -0.81 -32.02 21.09
CA ALA A 194 -2.09 -31.78 21.73
C ALA A 194 -3.26 -31.84 20.73
N TYR A 195 -3.14 -31.25 19.53
CA TYR A 195 -4.18 -31.33 18.50
C TYR A 195 -4.44 -32.77 18.01
N TYR A 196 -3.42 -33.62 17.94
CA TYR A 196 -3.56 -35.05 17.69
C TYR A 196 -4.50 -35.71 18.72
N LEU A 197 -4.36 -35.40 20.01
CA LEU A 197 -5.24 -35.92 21.07
C LEU A 197 -6.65 -35.32 20.98
N VAL A 198 -6.78 -34.03 20.65
CA VAL A 198 -8.09 -33.38 20.44
C VAL A 198 -8.86 -34.05 19.30
N ARG A 199 -8.19 -34.41 18.20
CA ARG A 199 -8.78 -35.18 17.09
C ARG A 199 -9.22 -36.58 17.49
N LYS A 200 -8.65 -37.15 18.55
CA LYS A 200 -9.09 -38.41 19.19
C LYS A 200 -10.14 -38.20 20.30
N GLY A 201 -10.70 -37.01 20.43
CA GLY A 201 -11.83 -36.69 21.32
C GLY A 201 -11.44 -36.16 22.71
N VAL A 202 -10.15 -35.94 22.98
CA VAL A 202 -9.70 -35.41 24.28
C VAL A 202 -9.99 -33.90 24.38
N PRO A 203 -10.60 -33.40 25.47
CA PRO A 203 -10.79 -31.96 25.66
C PRO A 203 -9.45 -31.20 25.64
N PHE A 204 -9.40 -30.04 24.97
CA PHE A 204 -8.14 -29.30 24.71
C PHE A 204 -7.27 -29.07 25.97
N ARG A 205 -7.88 -28.72 27.11
CA ARG A 205 -7.16 -28.52 28.38
C ARG A 205 -6.43 -29.78 28.87
N GLU A 206 -7.04 -30.95 28.68
CA GLU A 206 -6.45 -32.23 29.04
C GLU A 206 -5.39 -32.63 28.01
N ALA A 207 -5.68 -32.48 26.71
CA ALA A 207 -4.72 -32.74 25.62
C ALA A 207 -3.43 -31.91 25.76
N HIS A 208 -3.55 -30.62 26.09
CA HIS A 208 -2.42 -29.74 26.37
C HIS A 208 -1.66 -30.17 27.63
N GLY A 209 -2.36 -30.64 28.67
CA GLY A 209 -1.73 -31.20 29.88
C GLY A 209 -0.97 -32.51 29.61
N ILE A 210 -1.48 -33.36 28.72
CA ILE A 210 -0.83 -34.60 28.28
C ILE A 210 0.40 -34.27 27.42
N SER A 211 0.30 -33.31 26.49
CA SER A 211 1.46 -32.85 25.71
C SER A 211 2.56 -32.27 26.61
N GLY A 212 2.20 -31.43 27.60
CA GLY A 212 3.17 -30.92 28.57
C GLY A 212 3.90 -32.00 29.38
N LYS A 213 3.23 -33.12 29.69
CA LYS A 213 3.89 -34.30 30.30
C LYS A 213 4.83 -35.02 29.33
N ALA A 214 4.51 -35.06 28.04
CA ALA A 214 5.43 -35.61 27.03
C ALA A 214 6.67 -34.74 26.86
N VAL A 215 6.53 -33.40 26.82
CA VAL A 215 7.67 -32.47 26.84
C VAL A 215 8.54 -32.69 28.08
N PHE A 216 7.94 -32.75 29.27
CA PHE A 216 8.67 -33.04 30.51
C PHE A 216 9.38 -34.41 30.49
N ALA A 217 8.80 -35.43 29.85
CA ALA A 217 9.41 -36.75 29.70
C ALA A 217 10.60 -36.75 28.74
N ALA A 218 10.55 -35.94 27.66
CA ALA A 218 11.68 -35.74 26.76
C ALA A 218 12.83 -34.98 27.45
N GLU A 219 12.50 -33.89 28.16
CA GLU A 219 13.44 -33.09 28.96
C GLU A 219 14.11 -33.94 30.07
N SER A 220 13.33 -34.73 30.81
CA SER A 220 13.84 -35.63 31.86
C SER A 220 14.80 -36.71 31.33
N LYS A 221 14.70 -37.05 30.03
CA LYS A 221 15.61 -37.97 29.33
C LYS A 221 16.75 -37.25 28.60
N ASN A 222 16.74 -35.92 28.58
CA ASN A 222 17.65 -35.07 27.81
C ASN A 222 17.69 -35.43 26.31
N ILE A 223 16.51 -35.61 25.72
CA ILE A 223 16.29 -35.91 24.29
C ILE A 223 15.28 -34.92 23.68
N ALA A 224 15.25 -34.82 22.35
CA ALA A 224 14.26 -34.01 21.65
C ALA A 224 12.85 -34.63 21.71
N LEU A 225 11.79 -33.83 21.61
CA LEU A 225 10.40 -34.30 21.74
C LEU A 225 10.05 -35.39 20.71
N ASN A 226 10.57 -35.27 19.49
CA ASN A 226 10.38 -36.24 18.40
C ASN A 226 11.22 -37.53 18.55
N GLN A 227 12.08 -37.63 19.56
CA GLN A 227 12.88 -38.83 19.87
C GLN A 227 12.22 -39.73 20.92
N LEU A 228 11.07 -39.32 21.49
CA LEU A 228 10.26 -40.19 22.35
C LEU A 228 9.73 -41.39 21.56
N THR A 229 9.86 -42.59 22.12
CA THR A 229 9.30 -43.79 21.51
C THR A 229 7.78 -43.83 21.68
N VAL A 230 7.08 -44.61 20.84
CA VAL A 230 5.63 -44.84 21.00
C VAL A 230 5.32 -45.44 22.39
N GLY A 231 6.22 -46.25 22.95
CA GLY A 231 6.09 -46.77 24.31
C GLY A 231 6.18 -45.69 25.39
N ASP A 232 7.07 -44.71 25.22
CA ASP A 232 7.19 -43.56 26.13
C ASP A 232 5.94 -42.68 26.08
N LEU A 233 5.44 -42.40 24.87
CA LEU A 233 4.21 -41.64 24.67
C LEU A 233 3.00 -42.40 25.25
N SER A 234 2.91 -43.71 25.01
CA SER A 234 1.86 -44.57 25.57
C SER A 234 1.84 -44.58 27.11
N ALA A 235 3.01 -44.44 27.74
CA ALA A 235 3.12 -44.30 29.20
C ALA A 235 2.59 -42.95 29.72
N VAL A 236 2.57 -41.91 28.88
CA VAL A 236 1.95 -40.61 29.20
C VAL A 236 0.44 -40.62 28.92
N SER A 237 0.00 -41.26 27.83
CA SER A 237 -1.42 -41.51 27.52
C SER A 237 -1.60 -42.70 26.56
N PRO A 238 -2.53 -43.64 26.83
CA PRO A 238 -2.79 -44.79 25.96
C PRO A 238 -3.42 -44.42 24.60
N LEU A 239 -3.76 -43.14 24.37
CA LEU A 239 -4.29 -42.64 23.11
C LEU A 239 -3.20 -42.32 22.06
N PHE A 240 -1.92 -42.39 22.43
CA PHE A 240 -0.80 -42.34 21.49
C PHE A 240 -0.62 -43.69 20.79
N GLY A 241 -0.92 -43.74 19.48
CA GLY A 241 -0.69 -44.89 18.62
C GLY A 241 0.53 -44.68 17.74
N SER A 242 0.81 -45.64 16.85
CA SER A 242 1.89 -45.52 15.86
C SER A 242 1.69 -44.37 14.87
N ASP A 243 0.45 -43.90 14.71
CA ASP A 243 0.09 -42.74 13.89
C ASP A 243 0.62 -41.40 14.44
N VAL A 244 1.04 -41.34 15.71
CA VAL A 244 1.68 -40.14 16.28
C VAL A 244 2.97 -39.73 15.54
N SER A 245 3.62 -40.65 14.81
CA SER A 245 4.84 -40.32 14.06
C SER A 245 4.63 -39.26 12.98
N SER A 246 3.40 -39.06 12.48
CA SER A 246 3.12 -37.99 11.50
C SER A 246 3.13 -36.58 12.12
N VAL A 247 3.06 -36.47 13.46
CA VAL A 247 3.17 -35.18 14.17
C VAL A 247 4.57 -34.59 14.02
N TRP A 248 5.59 -35.42 13.77
CA TRP A 248 7.00 -35.01 13.66
C TRP A 248 7.38 -34.42 12.30
N ASP A 249 6.45 -34.33 11.36
CA ASP A 249 6.65 -33.70 10.06
C ASP A 249 6.11 -32.26 10.06
N TYR A 250 7.00 -31.28 9.88
CA TYR A 250 6.64 -29.87 9.81
C TYR A 250 5.72 -29.54 8.61
N ARG A 251 5.71 -30.35 7.54
CA ARG A 251 4.75 -30.17 6.42
C ARG A 251 3.35 -30.58 6.87
N SER A 252 3.22 -31.73 7.53
CA SER A 252 2.00 -32.16 8.21
C SER A 252 1.55 -31.20 9.31
N SER A 253 2.44 -30.40 9.89
CA SER A 253 2.09 -29.30 10.80
C SER A 253 1.33 -28.19 10.07
N VAL A 254 1.94 -27.57 9.04
CA VAL A 254 1.33 -26.44 8.33
C VAL A 254 0.05 -26.82 7.57
N GLU A 255 -0.07 -28.04 7.06
CA GLU A 255 -1.26 -28.52 6.34
C GLU A 255 -2.51 -28.68 7.23
N GLN A 256 -2.37 -28.62 8.57
CA GLN A 256 -3.53 -28.58 9.48
C GLN A 256 -4.33 -27.27 9.35
N TYR A 257 -3.72 -26.21 8.84
CA TYR A 257 -4.30 -24.86 8.76
C TYR A 257 -4.93 -24.59 7.39
N SER A 258 -5.84 -25.47 6.97
CA SER A 258 -6.54 -25.42 5.66
C SER A 258 -7.79 -24.54 5.64
N ALA A 259 -8.24 -24.04 6.81
CA ALA A 259 -9.28 -23.03 6.90
C ALA A 259 -8.85 -21.70 6.23
N PRO A 260 -9.78 -20.87 5.71
CA PRO A 260 -9.44 -19.60 5.06
C PRO A 260 -8.57 -18.69 5.94
N GLY A 261 -7.45 -18.23 5.39
CA GLY A 261 -6.45 -17.42 6.10
C GLY A 261 -5.42 -18.24 6.90
N GLY A 262 -5.53 -19.57 6.92
CA GLY A 262 -4.52 -20.46 7.47
C GLY A 262 -3.30 -20.65 6.55
N THR A 263 -2.27 -21.33 7.07
CA THR A 263 -0.96 -21.47 6.41
C THR A 263 -0.77 -22.75 5.58
N ALA A 264 -1.78 -23.60 5.44
CA ALA A 264 -1.70 -24.77 4.56
C ALA A 264 -1.57 -24.34 3.09
N LYS A 265 -0.89 -25.12 2.26
CA LYS A 265 -0.60 -24.81 0.86
C LYS A 265 -1.87 -24.49 0.05
N CYS A 266 -2.97 -25.19 0.32
CA CYS A 266 -4.26 -24.91 -0.33
C CYS A 266 -4.84 -23.53 0.06
N SER A 267 -4.69 -23.11 1.32
CA SER A 267 -5.14 -21.80 1.82
C SER A 267 -4.24 -20.68 1.30
N VAL A 268 -2.92 -20.87 1.28
CA VAL A 268 -1.97 -19.89 0.74
C VAL A 268 -2.16 -19.71 -0.77
N ALA A 269 -2.33 -20.80 -1.54
CA ALA A 269 -2.63 -20.72 -2.96
C ALA A 269 -3.95 -19.97 -3.25
N ALA A 270 -4.99 -20.21 -2.45
CA ALA A 270 -6.25 -19.48 -2.56
C ALA A 270 -6.11 -17.98 -2.23
N GLN A 271 -5.27 -17.63 -1.25
CA GLN A 271 -4.96 -16.23 -0.91
C GLN A 271 -4.16 -15.53 -2.02
N VAL A 272 -3.14 -16.19 -2.59
CA VAL A 272 -2.39 -15.69 -3.76
C VAL A 272 -3.33 -15.41 -4.93
N GLU A 273 -4.22 -16.35 -5.25
CA GLU A 273 -5.15 -16.19 -6.36
C GLU A 273 -6.18 -15.09 -6.10
N HIS A 274 -6.69 -14.98 -4.86
CA HIS A 274 -7.56 -13.87 -4.47
C HIS A 274 -6.86 -12.50 -4.63
N LEU A 275 -5.60 -12.39 -4.18
CA LEU A 275 -4.83 -11.16 -4.28
C LEU A 275 -4.48 -10.80 -5.73
N ARG A 276 -4.14 -11.77 -6.59
CA ARG A 276 -3.95 -11.55 -8.03
C ARG A 276 -5.20 -10.98 -8.68
N ASN A 277 -6.36 -11.58 -8.43
CA ASN A 277 -7.63 -11.10 -8.97
C ASN A 277 -7.99 -9.69 -8.45
N TRP A 278 -7.73 -9.42 -7.16
CA TRP A 278 -7.95 -8.10 -6.57
C TRP A 278 -7.03 -7.02 -7.17
N LEU A 279 -5.73 -7.31 -7.32
CA LEU A 279 -4.76 -6.42 -7.98
C LEU A 279 -5.14 -6.15 -9.44
N HIS A 280 -5.55 -7.19 -10.19
CA HIS A 280 -6.02 -7.05 -11.57
C HIS A 280 -7.24 -6.11 -11.66
N VAL A 281 -8.22 -6.26 -10.77
CA VAL A 281 -9.38 -5.36 -10.72
C VAL A 281 -8.97 -3.92 -10.41
N LEU A 282 -8.02 -3.69 -9.49
CA LEU A 282 -7.53 -2.35 -9.18
C LEU A 282 -6.84 -1.69 -10.37
N VAL A 283 -5.92 -2.38 -11.04
CA VAL A 283 -5.26 -1.86 -12.25
C VAL A 283 -6.28 -1.52 -13.34
N CYS A 284 -7.18 -2.46 -13.68
CA CYS A 284 -8.24 -2.25 -14.69
C CYS A 284 -9.36 -1.28 -14.28
N THR A 285 -9.33 -0.73 -13.05
CA THR A 285 -10.21 0.38 -12.63
C THR A 285 -9.47 1.70 -12.55
N ALA A 286 -8.17 1.71 -12.21
CA ALA A 286 -7.31 2.89 -12.27
C ALA A 286 -7.10 3.39 -13.72
N GLU A 287 -7.00 2.49 -14.69
CA GLU A 287 -6.84 2.83 -16.11
C GLU A 287 -8.10 3.43 -16.77
N ARG A 288 -9.26 3.44 -16.10
CA ARG A 288 -10.48 4.02 -16.68
C ARG A 288 -10.50 5.54 -16.45
N PRO A 289 -10.62 6.35 -17.52
CA PRO A 289 -10.98 7.75 -17.36
C PRO A 289 -12.29 7.84 -16.56
N VAL A 290 -12.36 8.77 -15.60
CA VAL A 290 -13.63 9.12 -14.95
C VAL A 290 -14.50 9.81 -15.98
N ASP A 291 -15.36 9.05 -16.65
CA ASP A 291 -16.31 9.59 -17.61
C ASP A 291 -17.46 10.29 -16.85
N PHE A 292 -17.30 11.62 -16.71
CA PHE A 292 -18.30 12.48 -16.08
C PHE A 292 -19.60 12.62 -16.90
N HIS A 293 -19.72 11.99 -18.07
CA HIS A 293 -20.91 12.11 -18.93
C HIS A 293 -21.89 10.93 -18.87
N SER A 294 -21.59 9.82 -18.17
CA SER A 294 -22.40 8.59 -18.30
C SER A 294 -23.21 8.13 -17.07
N ASP A 295 -23.19 8.82 -15.92
CA ASP A 295 -23.93 8.36 -14.73
C ASP A 295 -24.81 9.42 -14.05
N ALA A 296 -25.92 9.72 -14.71
CA ALA A 296 -27.08 10.37 -14.11
C ALA A 296 -28.11 9.36 -13.55
N SER A 297 -27.70 8.09 -13.31
CA SER A 297 -28.62 6.96 -13.13
C SER A 297 -28.50 6.22 -11.80
N ARG A 298 -27.37 6.34 -11.07
CA ARG A 298 -27.25 5.79 -9.71
C ARG A 298 -28.15 6.51 -8.71
N GLN A 299 -29.32 5.93 -8.46
CA GLN A 299 -30.07 6.20 -7.24
C GLN A 299 -29.24 5.81 -6.00
N PRO A 300 -29.38 6.54 -4.88
CA PRO A 300 -28.71 6.19 -3.63
C PRO A 300 -29.28 4.89 -3.07
N VAL A 301 -28.45 3.86 -2.97
CA VAL A 301 -28.79 2.62 -2.26
C VAL A 301 -28.69 2.90 -0.76
N HIS A 302 -29.80 3.29 -0.13
CA HIS A 302 -29.95 3.21 1.32
C HIS A 302 -30.12 1.74 1.72
N GLY A 303 -29.24 1.23 2.60
CA GLY A 303 -29.34 -0.14 3.09
C GLY A 303 -28.27 -0.50 4.12
N PHE A 304 -28.62 -0.26 5.41
CA PHE A 304 -27.89 -0.61 6.64
C PHE A 304 -26.61 0.18 6.96
#